data_AF-W1YK83-F1
#
_entry.id   AF-W1YK83-F1
#
_cell.length_a   1.000
_cell.length_b   1.000
_cell.length_c   1.000
_cell.angle_alpha   90.00
_cell.angle_beta   90.00
_cell.angle_gamma   90.00
#
_symmetry.space_group_name_H-M   'P 1'
#
loop_
_entity.id
_entity.type
_entity.pdbx_description
1 polymer ?
#
loop_
_entity_poly.entity_id
_entity_poly.type
_entity_poly.pdbx_seq_one_letter_code
_entity_poly.pdbx_strand_id
1 'polypeptide(L)'
;PAAPLTAEQQEISLAVPSEEVKAVVSEFAAFQLGMSNALIKDDNRVMSGQQRYTNNVLYYMNVRRDWYITSHRYKKDSYARVALDRLYLDYKEFFTNNTTVSEMIQAEYERQILAILEKNTENSDTTA
;
A
#
# COMPACT_ATOMS: atom_id res chain seq x y z
N PRO A 1 -40.18 11.13 26.81
CA PRO A 1 -39.30 12.00 25.99
C PRO A 1 -37.82 11.56 26.14
N ALA A 2 -37.21 11.07 25.05
CA ALA A 2 -35.80 10.72 25.04
C ALA A 2 -34.94 11.99 24.83
N ALA A 3 -33.88 12.14 25.62
CA ALA A 3 -32.95 13.26 25.50
C ALA A 3 -32.23 13.24 24.12
N PRO A 4 -31.87 14.41 23.56
CA PRO A 4 -31.19 14.46 22.28
C PRO A 4 -29.76 13.93 22.44
N LEU A 5 -29.31 13.15 21.45
CA LEU A 5 -27.93 12.70 21.34
C LEU A 5 -27.04 13.90 21.07
N THR A 6 -26.47 14.53 22.10
CA THR A 6 -25.22 15.30 21.97
C THR A 6 -24.08 14.30 21.85
N ALA A 7 -23.95 13.68 20.68
CA ALA A 7 -22.68 13.09 20.27
C ALA A 7 -21.86 14.25 19.70
N GLU A 8 -20.84 14.68 20.44
CA GLU A 8 -19.78 15.51 19.87
C GLU A 8 -19.19 14.73 18.69
N GLN A 9 -19.55 15.13 17.47
CA GLN A 9 -18.82 14.72 16.28
C GLN A 9 -17.49 15.46 16.34
N GLN A 10 -16.56 14.92 17.12
CA GLN A 10 -15.17 15.29 16.98
C GLN A 10 -14.79 14.94 15.54
N GLU A 11 -14.55 15.93 14.70
CA GLU A 11 -13.90 15.74 13.41
C GLU A 11 -12.54 15.10 13.68
N ILE A 12 -12.49 13.77 13.69
CA ILE A 12 -11.23 13.05 13.67
C ILE A 12 -10.74 13.18 12.23
N SER A 13 -10.04 14.27 11.94
CA SER A 13 -9.25 14.40 10.72
C SER A 13 -8.13 13.36 10.83
N LEU A 14 -8.36 12.17 10.28
CA LEU A 14 -7.31 11.18 10.10
C LEU A 14 -6.38 11.73 9.03
N ALA A 15 -5.20 12.21 9.43
CA ALA A 15 -4.16 12.56 8.48
C ALA A 15 -3.83 11.32 7.64
N VAL A 16 -3.98 11.43 6.32
CA VAL A 16 -3.58 10.38 5.38
C VAL A 16 -2.37 10.88 4.59
N PRO A 17 -1.26 10.12 4.54
CA PRO A 17 -0.97 8.90 5.29
C PRO A 17 -0.63 9.24 6.75
N SER A 18 -1.00 8.36 7.69
CA SER A 18 -0.69 8.55 9.11
C SER A 18 0.81 8.45 9.39
N GLU A 19 1.27 8.94 10.54
CA GLU A 19 2.69 8.84 10.93
C GLU A 19 3.16 7.37 11.05
N GLU A 20 2.28 6.47 11.49
CA GLU A 20 2.56 5.03 11.52
C GLU A 20 2.81 4.49 10.10
N VAL A 21 2.02 4.92 9.12
CA VAL A 21 2.20 4.52 7.72
C VAL A 21 3.51 5.06 7.17
N LYS A 22 3.84 6.33 7.45
CA LYS A 22 5.12 6.92 7.04
C LYS A 22 6.31 6.16 7.63
N ALA A 23 6.24 5.77 8.89
CA ALA A 23 7.27 4.97 9.55
C ALA A 23 7.44 3.60 8.88
N VAL A 24 6.35 2.89 8.60
CA VAL A 24 6.39 1.59 7.89
C VAL A 24 6.98 1.72 6.49
N VAL A 25 6.65 2.79 5.74
CA VAL A 25 7.23 3.03 4.41
C VAL A 25 8.73 3.30 4.50
N SER A 26 9.17 4.09 5.48
CA SER A 26 10.58 4.36 5.70
C SER A 26 11.36 3.09 6.08
N GLU A 27 10.84 2.28 7.00
CA GLU A 27 11.42 0.99 7.37
C GLU A 27 11.53 0.05 6.16
N PHE A 28 10.49 0.00 5.32
CA PHE A 28 10.49 -0.81 4.12
C PHE A 28 11.53 -0.35 3.09
N ALA A 29 11.67 0.96 2.86
CA ALA A 29 12.67 1.49 1.94
C ALA A 29 14.11 1.25 2.42
N ALA A 30 14.35 1.42 3.72
CA ALA A 30 15.64 1.09 4.35
C ALA A 30 15.95 -0.41 4.24
N PHE A 31 14.95 -1.27 4.48
CA PHE A 31 15.06 -2.70 4.29
C PHE A 31 15.42 -3.06 2.85
N GLN A 32 14.72 -2.49 1.86
CA GLN A 32 15.02 -2.71 0.45
C GLN A 32 16.45 -2.28 0.09
N LEU A 33 16.91 -1.12 0.57
CA LEU A 33 18.29 -0.68 0.39
C LEU A 33 19.29 -1.70 0.96
N GLY A 34 19.02 -2.23 2.16
CA GLY A 34 19.84 -3.28 2.79
C GLY A 34 19.92 -4.59 2.00
N MET A 35 18.93 -4.86 1.14
CA MET A 35 18.90 -6.04 0.26
C MET A 35 19.58 -5.82 -1.10
N SER A 36 20.20 -4.66 -1.34
CA SER A 36 20.84 -4.30 -2.63
C SER A 36 21.89 -5.29 -3.12
N ASN A 37 22.68 -5.87 -2.22
CA ASN A 37 23.74 -6.83 -2.54
C ASN A 37 23.35 -8.29 -2.35
N ALA A 38 22.09 -8.56 -1.96
CA ALA A 38 21.64 -9.91 -1.69
C ALA A 38 21.25 -10.63 -2.98
N LEU A 39 21.64 -11.90 -3.09
CA LEU A 39 21.19 -12.82 -4.12
C LEU A 39 20.39 -13.94 -3.45
N ILE A 40 19.14 -14.10 -3.87
CA ILE A 40 18.23 -15.13 -3.36
C ILE A 40 18.09 -16.21 -4.43
N LYS A 41 18.32 -17.46 -4.01
CA LYS A 41 18.01 -18.65 -4.83
C LYS A 41 16.72 -19.27 -4.31
N ASP A 42 15.72 -19.30 -5.18
CA ASP A 42 14.49 -20.06 -5.04
C ASP A 42 14.54 -21.25 -6.01
N ASP A 43 13.73 -22.29 -5.80
CA ASP A 43 13.87 -23.64 -6.40
C ASP A 43 14.35 -23.64 -7.86
N ASN A 44 13.80 -22.75 -8.70
CA ASN A 44 14.12 -22.63 -10.12
C ASN A 44 14.66 -21.27 -10.58
N ARG A 45 14.96 -20.32 -9.66
CA ARG A 45 15.31 -18.94 -10.02
C ARG A 45 16.37 -18.34 -9.10
N VAL A 46 17.31 -17.60 -9.67
CA VAL A 46 18.20 -16.69 -8.93
C VAL A 46 17.71 -15.26 -9.21
N MET A 47 17.50 -14.48 -8.16
CA MET A 47 17.06 -13.09 -8.25
C MET A 47 17.72 -12.24 -7.17
N SER A 48 17.72 -10.91 -7.33
CA SER A 48 18.19 -10.01 -6.27
C SER A 48 17.26 -10.07 -5.05
N GLY A 49 17.78 -9.74 -3.87
CA GLY A 49 16.98 -9.59 -2.66
C GLY A 49 15.86 -8.56 -2.86
N GLN A 50 16.20 -7.41 -3.45
CA GLN A 50 15.22 -6.36 -3.75
C GLN A 50 14.06 -6.87 -4.63
N GLN A 51 14.38 -7.61 -5.69
CA GLN A 51 13.37 -8.23 -6.54
C GLN A 51 12.52 -9.26 -5.77
N ARG A 52 13.14 -10.09 -4.94
CA ARG A 52 12.45 -11.11 -4.13
C ARG A 52 11.42 -10.47 -3.19
N TYR A 53 11.78 -9.39 -2.51
CA TYR A 53 10.90 -8.75 -1.52
C TYR A 53 9.84 -7.86 -2.17
N THR A 54 10.15 -7.21 -3.29
CA THR A 54 9.14 -6.55 -4.13
C THR A 54 8.07 -7.55 -4.59
N ASN A 55 8.48 -8.74 -5.04
CA ASN A 55 7.54 -9.81 -5.41
C ASN A 55 6.69 -10.28 -4.22
N ASN A 56 7.27 -10.35 -3.01
CA ASN A 56 6.52 -10.69 -1.80
C ASN A 56 5.46 -9.65 -1.46
N VAL A 57 5.78 -8.36 -1.53
CA VAL A 57 4.82 -7.28 -1.30
C VAL A 57 3.63 -7.45 -2.23
N LEU A 58 3.88 -7.59 -3.54
CA LEU A 58 2.81 -7.78 -4.52
C LEU A 58 1.98 -9.04 -4.26
N TYR A 59 2.62 -10.15 -3.88
CA TYR A 59 1.93 -11.38 -3.53
C TYR A 59 0.97 -11.18 -2.35
N TYR A 60 1.46 -10.63 -1.23
CA TYR A 60 0.65 -10.45 -0.03
C TYR A 60 -0.44 -9.39 -0.23
N MET A 61 -0.17 -8.33 -0.99
CA MET A 61 -1.19 -7.35 -1.37
C MET A 61 -2.32 -7.99 -2.18
N ASN A 62 -1.98 -8.84 -3.16
CA ASN A 62 -2.97 -9.56 -3.95
C ASN A 62 -3.84 -10.48 -3.07
N VAL A 63 -3.21 -11.25 -2.17
CA VAL A 63 -3.92 -12.11 -1.21
C VAL A 63 -4.86 -11.29 -0.32
N ARG A 64 -4.40 -10.16 0.22
CA ARG A 64 -5.23 -9.29 1.08
C ARG A 64 -6.40 -8.68 0.30
N ARG A 65 -6.17 -8.25 -0.93
CA ARG A 65 -7.19 -7.73 -1.85
C ARG A 65 -8.28 -8.79 -2.08
N ASP A 66 -7.89 -10.00 -2.48
CA ASP A 66 -8.82 -11.09 -2.78
C ASP A 66 -9.60 -11.53 -1.53
N TRP A 67 -8.96 -11.54 -0.37
CA TRP A 67 -9.60 -11.81 0.91
C TRP A 67 -10.66 -10.76 1.26
N TYR A 68 -10.36 -9.46 1.10
CA TYR A 68 -11.34 -8.40 1.36
C TYR A 68 -12.55 -8.51 0.42
N ILE A 69 -12.31 -8.68 -0.87
CA ILE A 69 -13.38 -8.83 -1.89
C ILE A 69 -14.30 -10.01 -1.52
N THR A 70 -13.71 -11.14 -1.14
CA THR A 70 -14.46 -12.37 -0.85
C THR A 70 -15.22 -12.28 0.48
N SER A 71 -14.55 -11.83 1.55
CA SER A 71 -15.13 -11.73 2.90
C SER A 71 -16.30 -10.74 2.97
N HIS A 72 -16.24 -9.64 2.21
CA HIS A 72 -17.28 -8.62 2.17
C HIS A 72 -18.26 -8.81 1.00
N ARG A 73 -18.09 -9.87 0.20
CA ARG A 73 -18.93 -10.21 -0.97
C ARG A 73 -19.11 -9.04 -1.95
N TYR A 74 -18.03 -8.30 -2.20
CA TYR A 74 -18.07 -7.14 -3.08
C TYR A 74 -18.42 -7.53 -4.52
N LYS A 75 -19.44 -6.88 -5.07
CA LYS A 75 -19.84 -7.04 -6.47
C LYS A 75 -18.72 -6.57 -7.40
N LYS A 76 -18.68 -7.14 -8.61
CA LYS A 76 -17.63 -6.86 -9.60
C LYS A 76 -17.45 -5.37 -9.89
N ASP A 77 -18.55 -4.64 -9.94
CA ASP A 77 -18.69 -3.21 -10.24
C ASP A 77 -18.83 -2.34 -8.99
N SER A 78 -18.74 -2.92 -7.78
CA SER A 78 -18.82 -2.12 -6.56
C SER A 78 -17.61 -1.19 -6.42
N TYR A 79 -17.87 0.02 -5.91
CA TYR A 79 -16.83 1.01 -5.65
C TYR A 79 -15.67 0.44 -4.82
N ALA A 80 -15.98 -0.29 -3.75
CA ALA A 80 -14.97 -0.89 -2.87
C ALA A 80 -14.05 -1.87 -3.61
N ARG A 81 -14.60 -2.69 -4.52
CA ARG A 81 -13.76 -3.58 -5.34
C ARG A 81 -12.91 -2.80 -6.34
N VAL A 82 -13.49 -1.82 -7.02
CA VAL A 82 -12.76 -0.98 -7.99
C VAL A 82 -11.62 -0.23 -7.30
N ALA A 83 -11.84 0.31 -6.10
CA ALA A 83 -10.82 0.99 -5.31
C ALA A 83 -9.69 0.03 -4.89
N LEU A 84 -10.02 -1.17 -4.42
CA LEU A 84 -9.04 -2.20 -4.07
C LEU A 84 -8.22 -2.67 -5.28
N ASP A 85 -8.86 -2.85 -6.44
CA ASP A 85 -8.20 -3.23 -7.69
C ASP A 85 -7.28 -2.11 -8.19
N ARG A 86 -7.73 -0.85 -8.16
CA ARG A 86 -6.92 0.32 -8.54
C ARG A 86 -5.69 0.48 -7.65
N LEU A 87 -5.86 0.39 -6.33
CA LEU A 87 -4.76 0.47 -5.37
C LEU A 87 -3.69 -0.59 -5.67
N TYR A 88 -4.11 -1.84 -5.89
CA TYR A 88 -3.20 -2.91 -6.24
C TYR A 88 -2.48 -2.66 -7.57
N LEU A 89 -3.18 -2.17 -8.58
CA LEU A 89 -2.59 -1.89 -9.90
C LEU A 89 -1.56 -0.77 -9.84
N ASP A 90 -1.84 0.32 -9.12
CA ASP A 90 -0.90 1.43 -8.92
C ASP A 90 0.39 0.92 -8.23
N TYR A 91 0.26 0.09 -7.19
CA TYR A 91 1.40 -0.52 -6.55
C TYR A 91 2.15 -1.51 -7.44
N LYS A 92 1.43 -2.33 -8.20
CA LYS A 92 2.03 -3.27 -9.14
C LYS A 92 2.86 -2.54 -10.19
N GLU A 93 2.36 -1.45 -10.73
CA GLU A 93 3.09 -0.60 -11.68
C GLU A 93 4.36 -0.04 -11.04
N PHE A 94 4.23 0.59 -9.86
CA PHE A 94 5.36 1.16 -9.14
C PHE A 94 6.46 0.13 -8.87
N PHE A 95 6.09 -1.01 -8.29
CA PHE A 95 7.04 -2.05 -7.90
C PHE A 95 7.68 -2.76 -9.11
N THR A 96 7.00 -2.80 -10.25
CA THR A 96 7.57 -3.32 -11.50
C THR A 96 8.61 -2.36 -12.09
N ASN A 97 8.38 -1.05 -11.96
CA ASN A 97 9.26 -0.02 -12.51
C ASN A 97 10.40 0.38 -11.56
N ASN A 98 10.23 0.17 -10.26
CA ASN A 98 11.19 0.53 -9.21
C ASN A 98 11.64 -0.72 -8.45
N THR A 99 12.27 -1.65 -9.17
CA THR A 99 12.72 -2.93 -8.59
C THR A 99 13.94 -2.80 -7.69
N THR A 100 14.67 -1.70 -7.77
CA THR A 100 15.91 -1.47 -7.02
C THR A 100 15.87 -0.16 -6.25
N VAL A 101 16.46 -0.15 -5.06
CA VAL A 101 16.63 1.04 -4.20
C VAL A 101 18.12 1.29 -3.96
N SER A 102 18.54 2.54 -4.08
CA SER A 102 19.88 3.02 -3.72
C SER A 102 19.78 4.22 -2.78
N GLU A 103 20.87 4.58 -2.11
CA GLU A 103 20.92 5.74 -1.21
C GLU A 103 20.43 7.03 -1.90
N MET A 104 20.77 7.20 -3.18
CA MET A 104 20.39 8.38 -3.97
C MET A 104 18.89 8.48 -4.21
N ILE A 105 18.18 7.35 -4.32
CA ILE A 105 16.75 7.32 -4.69
C ILE A 105 15.82 6.93 -3.53
N GLN A 106 16.36 6.58 -2.36
CA GLN A 106 15.55 6.09 -1.24
C GLN A 106 14.42 7.06 -0.86
N ALA A 107 14.73 8.35 -0.69
CA ALA A 107 13.72 9.34 -0.32
C ALA A 107 12.63 9.51 -1.39
N GLU A 108 12.98 9.35 -2.67
CA GLU A 108 12.01 9.40 -3.76
C GLU A 108 11.15 8.12 -3.81
N TYR A 109 11.76 6.97 -3.55
CA TYR A 109 11.07 5.69 -3.43
C TYR A 109 10.01 5.71 -2.32
N GLU A 110 10.35 6.25 -1.14
CA GLU A 110 9.42 6.45 -0.03
C GLU A 110 8.26 7.38 -0.42
N ARG A 111 8.56 8.54 -1.02
CA ARG A 111 7.55 9.51 -1.47
C ARG A 111 6.56 8.90 -2.46
N GLN A 112 7.03 8.13 -3.44
CA GLN A 112 6.16 7.52 -4.44
C GLN A 112 5.23 6.46 -3.86
N ILE A 113 5.68 5.69 -2.87
CA ILE A 113 4.81 4.73 -2.15
C ILE A 113 3.70 5.46 -1.40
N LEU A 114 4.02 6.57 -0.72
CA LEU A 114 3.04 7.38 0.01
C LEU A 114 2.05 8.07 -0.93
N ALA A 115 2.53 8.61 -2.06
CA ALA A 115 1.68 9.25 -3.06
C ALA A 115 0.64 8.29 -3.66
N ILE A 116 0.95 7.00 -3.79
CA ILE A 116 -0.02 5.98 -4.21
C ILE A 116 -1.12 5.80 -3.17
N LEU A 117 -0.80 5.84 -1.88
CA LEU A 117 -1.79 5.79 -0.80
C LEU A 117 -2.70 7.01 -0.85
N GLU A 118 -2.12 8.22 -0.85
CA GLU A 118 -2.83 9.50 -0.91
C GLU A 118 -3.83 9.53 -2.08
N LYS A 119 -3.35 9.23 -3.29
CA LYS A 119 -4.17 9.15 -4.52
C LYS A 119 -5.36 8.20 -4.40
N ASN A 120 -5.24 7.12 -3.63
CA ASN A 120 -6.28 6.11 -3.49
C ASN A 120 -7.15 6.32 -2.24
N THR A 121 -6.81 7.26 -1.37
CA THR A 121 -7.62 7.65 -0.20
C THR A 121 -8.45 8.91 -0.44
N GLU A 122 -7.97 9.86 -1.25
CA GLU A 122 -8.66 11.13 -1.58
C GLU A 122 -10.07 10.94 -2.15
N ASN A 123 -10.34 9.84 -2.84
CA ASN A 123 -11.66 9.55 -3.39
C ASN A 123 -12.69 9.08 -2.35
N SER A 124 -12.28 8.81 -1.10
CA SER A 124 -13.19 8.37 -0.04
C SER A 124 -13.97 9.54 0.59
N ASP A 125 -13.46 10.77 0.45
CA ASP A 125 -14.01 11.96 1.13
C ASP A 125 -15.05 12.73 0.29
N THR A 126 -15.34 12.33 -0.95
CA THR A 126 -16.33 13.02 -1.81
C THR A 126 -17.74 12.42 -1.76
N THR A 127 -17.98 11.44 -0.89
CA THR A 127 -19.33 10.88 -0.65
C THR A 127 -19.58 10.70 0.84
N ALA A 128 -19.98 11.78 1.50
CA ALA A 128 -20.66 11.77 2.79
C ALA A 128 -21.79 12.80 2.77
#